data_AF-A0A8T7LMN0-F1
#
_entry.id   AF-A0A8T7LMN0-F1
#
_cell.length_a   1.000
_cell.length_b   1.000
_cell.length_c   1.000
_cell.angle_alpha   90.00
_cell.angle_beta   90.00
_cell.angle_gamma   90.00
#
_symmetry.space_group_name_H-M   'P 1'
#
loop_
_entity.id
_entity.type
_entity.pdbx_description
1 polymer ?
#
loop_
_entity_poly.entity_id
_entity_poly.type
_entity_poly.pdbx_seq_one_letter_code
_entity_poly.pdbx_strand_id
1 'polypeptide(L)'
;MKKRFTFQCWNCKKTYTLFKEITKEQVIIVACPYCGKEAVFDPNPYPPKKVVLRGEGDTEQEIEELDLPDILPTHLPSPLGRGAGGEG
;
A
#
# COMPACT_ATOMS: atom_id res chain seq x y z
N MET A 1 9.84 7.56 -0.19
CA MET A 1 10.82 6.67 -0.86
C MET A 1 10.09 5.55 -1.60
N LYS A 2 10.37 5.33 -2.88
CA LYS A 2 9.82 4.17 -3.62
C LYS A 2 10.53 2.89 -3.16
N LYS A 3 9.76 1.90 -2.72
CA LYS A 3 10.27 0.57 -2.32
C LYS A 3 9.46 -0.53 -3.00
N ARG A 4 9.99 -1.76 -2.98
CA ARG A 4 9.24 -2.95 -3.40
C ARG A 4 8.36 -3.40 -2.24
N PHE A 5 7.06 -3.44 -2.46
CA PHE A 5 6.09 -3.94 -1.50
C PHE A 5 5.39 -5.17 -2.07
N THR A 6 5.17 -6.17 -1.23
CA THR A 6 4.40 -7.37 -1.58
C THR A 6 2.94 -7.14 -1.22
N PHE A 7 2.06 -7.20 -2.20
CA PHE A 7 0.61 -7.08 -2.03
C PHE A 7 -0.04 -8.45 -2.19
N GLN A 8 -1.06 -8.74 -1.39
CA GLN A 8 -1.93 -9.89 -1.57
C GLN A 8 -3.25 -9.47 -2.21
N CYS A 9 -3.59 -10.06 -3.36
CA CYS A 9 -4.85 -9.78 -4.04
C CYS A 9 -6.05 -10.25 -3.21
N TRP A 10 -7.01 -9.35 -2.96
CA TRP A 10 -8.26 -9.68 -2.28
C TRP A 10 -9.07 -10.77 -3.01
N ASN A 11 -9.01 -10.79 -4.35
CA ASN A 11 -9.80 -11.67 -5.22
C ASN A 11 -9.17 -13.06 -5.41
N CYS A 12 -7.98 -13.14 -6.02
CA CYS A 12 -7.35 -14.43 -6.35
C CYS A 12 -6.40 -14.95 -5.26
N LYS A 13 -6.23 -14.22 -4.15
CA LYS A 13 -5.33 -14.53 -3.01
C LYS A 13 -3.86 -14.71 -3.38
N LYS A 14 -3.46 -14.45 -4.63
CA LYS A 14 -2.05 -14.46 -5.06
C LYS A 14 -1.34 -13.22 -4.54
N THR A 15 -0.09 -13.41 -4.15
CA THR A 15 0.83 -12.34 -3.76
C THR A 15 1.62 -11.86 -4.97
N TYR A 16 1.89 -10.56 -5.04
CA TYR A 16 2.67 -9.93 -6.11
C TYR A 16 3.43 -8.73 -5.55
N THR A 17 4.64 -8.53 -6.05
CA THR A 17 5.48 -7.40 -5.67
C THR A 17 5.32 -6.24 -6.65
N LEU A 18 5.11 -5.03 -6.13
CA LEU A 18 5.09 -3.80 -6.92
C LEU A 18 6.08 -2.78 -6.36
N PHE A 19 6.67 -2.00 -7.27
CA PHE A 19 7.50 -0.86 -6.90
C PHE A 19 6.62 0.38 -6.78
N LYS A 20 6.35 0.81 -5.55
CA LYS A 20 5.47 1.96 -5.30
C LYS A 20 5.91 2.72 -4.06
N GLU A 21 5.45 3.95 -3.95
CA GLU A 21 5.60 4.75 -2.73
C GLU A 21 4.29 4.68 -1.97
N ILE A 22 4.35 4.33 -0.68
CA ILE A 22 3.21 4.26 0.21
C ILE A 22 3.38 5.37 1.24
N THR A 23 2.41 6.27 1.32
CA THR A 23 2.35 7.35 2.32
C THR A 23 1.05 7.27 3.09
N LYS A 24 1.02 7.73 4.34
CA LYS A 24 -0.16 7.62 5.21
C LYS A 24 -1.35 8.49 4.75
N GLU A 25 -1.08 9.49 3.90
CA GLU A 25 -2.07 10.45 3.43
C GLU A 25 -2.98 9.93 2.30
N GLN A 26 -2.64 8.80 1.66
CA GLN A 26 -3.40 8.34 0.49
C GLN A 26 -3.63 6.82 0.47
N VAL A 27 -4.81 6.43 -0.03
CA VAL A 27 -5.10 5.04 -0.39
C VAL A 27 -4.36 4.65 -1.67
N ILE A 28 -3.82 3.44 -1.69
CA ILE A 28 -3.01 2.96 -2.80
C ILE A 28 -3.86 2.01 -3.65
N ILE A 29 -4.21 2.45 -4.86
CA ILE A 29 -4.90 1.60 -5.84
C ILE A 29 -3.87 0.84 -6.67
N VAL A 30 -4.00 -0.48 -6.76
CA VAL A 30 -3.14 -1.38 -7.52
C VAL A 30 -3.98 -2.41 -8.28
N ALA A 31 -3.58 -2.74 -9.51
CA ALA A 31 -4.19 -3.81 -10.27
C ALA A 31 -3.44 -5.13 -10.02
N CYS A 32 -4.17 -6.22 -9.80
CA CYS A 32 -3.57 -7.54 -9.66
C CYS A 32 -3.08 -8.04 -11.04
N PRO A 33 -1.79 -8.35 -11.21
CA PRO A 33 -1.26 -8.84 -12.49
C PRO A 33 -1.78 -10.22 -12.88
N TYR A 34 -2.37 -10.98 -11.95
CA TYR A 34 -2.87 -12.33 -12.20
C TYR A 34 -4.33 -12.38 -12.63
N CYS A 35 -5.20 -11.57 -12.02
CA CYS A 35 -6.64 -11.58 -12.32
C CYS A 35 -7.17 -10.27 -12.92
N GLY A 36 -6.31 -9.26 -13.06
CA GLY A 36 -6.66 -7.95 -13.63
C GLY A 36 -7.59 -7.10 -12.77
N LYS A 37 -8.03 -7.58 -11.60
CA LYS A 37 -8.90 -6.83 -10.69
C LYS A 37 -8.12 -5.74 -9.97
N GLU A 38 -8.75 -4.58 -9.86
CA GLU A 38 -8.30 -3.48 -9.01
C GLU A 38 -8.44 -3.86 -7.54
N ALA A 39 -7.49 -3.39 -6.75
CA ALA A 39 -7.32 -3.69 -5.35
C ALA A 39 -6.83 -2.44 -4.64
N VAL A 40 -7.32 -2.19 -3.43
CA VAL A 40 -6.99 -1.00 -2.64
C VAL A 40 -6.24 -1.43 -1.40
N PHE A 41 -5.12 -0.77 -1.13
CA PHE A 41 -4.38 -0.88 0.11
C PHE A 41 -4.53 0.42 0.90
N ASP A 42 -4.97 0.29 2.16
CA ASP A 42 -5.14 1.41 3.08
C ASP A 42 -3.98 1.42 4.10
N PRO A 43 -3.10 2.43 4.07
CA PRO A 43 -1.98 2.55 5.00
C PRO A 43 -2.36 3.19 6.34
N ASN A 44 -3.58 3.72 6.50
CA ASN A 44 -4.03 4.44 7.71
C ASN A 44 -3.88 3.64 9.02
N PRO A 45 -4.15 2.31 9.09
CA PRO A 45 -4.00 1.57 10.33
C PRO A 45 -2.55 1.35 10.75
N TYR A 46 -1.57 1.61 9.89
CA TYR A 46 -0.16 1.39 10.19
C TYR A 46 0.49 2.68 10.72
N PRO A 47 1.03 2.67 11.94
CA PRO A 47 1.72 3.84 12.47
C PRO A 47 3.07 4.05 11.77
N PRO A 48 3.52 5.31 11.60
CA PRO A 48 4.90 5.58 11.21
C PRO A 48 5.82 5.15 12.36
N LYS A 49 6.87 4.42 12.01
CA LYS A 49 7.93 3.98 12.89
C LYS A 49 9.19 4.79 12.59
N LYS A 50 9.79 5.30 13.66
CA LYS A 50 11.09 5.95 13.60
C LYS A 50 12.16 4.87 13.59
N VAL A 51 12.90 4.76 12.49
CA VAL A 51 14.06 3.87 12.42
C VAL A 51 15.29 4.74 12.62
N VAL A 52 15.96 4.54 13.76
CA VAL A 52 17.24 5.19 14.06
C VAL A 52 18.35 4.30 13.51
N LEU A 53 18.93 4.69 12.37
CA LEU A 53 20.11 4.02 11.83
C LEU A 53 21.34 4.52 12.57
N ARG A 54 21.93 3.67 13.42
CA ARG A 54 23.21 3.98 14.09
C ARG A 54 24.35 3.68 13.11
N GLY A 55 24.73 4.67 12.31
CA GLY A 55 25.95 4.62 11.51
C GLY A 55 27.20 4.73 12.38
N GLU A 56 28.26 4.04 12.01
CA GLU A 56 29.61 4.25 12.56
C GLU A 56 30.13 5.59 12.01
N GLY A 57 29.72 6.69 12.64
CA GLY A 57 30.03 8.07 12.23
C GLY A 57 28.82 8.98 12.36
N ASP A 58 28.92 9.97 13.26
CA ASP A 58 28.00 11.06 13.65
C ASP A 58 27.04 11.64 12.58
N THR A 59 26.11 10.85 12.06
CA THR A 59 24.93 11.37 11.36
C THR A 59 23.73 10.50 11.69
N GLU A 60 23.00 10.89 12.74
CA GLU A 60 21.71 10.32 13.09
C GLU A 60 20.69 10.70 12.01
N GLN A 61 20.41 9.79 11.09
CA GLN A 61 19.31 9.96 10.13
C GLN A 61 18.04 9.37 10.73
N GLU A 62 17.12 10.22 11.19
CA GLU A 62 15.77 9.81 11.56
C GLU A 62 14.96 9.58 10.27
N ILE A 63 14.68 8.33 9.94
CA ILE A 63 13.80 7.98 8.82
C ILE A 63 12.44 7.59 9.40
N GLU A 64 11.40 8.31 8.98
CA GLU A 64 10.01 7.95 9.25
C GLU A 64 9.55 6.92 8.20
N GLU A 65 9.37 5.67 8.63
CA GLU A 65 8.97 4.57 7.77
C GLU A 65 7.73 3.88 8.34
N LEU A 66 6.70 3.60 7.53
CA LEU A 66 5.50 2.92 8.01
C LEU A 66 5.83 1.48 8.47
N ASP A 67 5.34 1.07 9.64
CA ASP A 67 5.47 -0.31 10.12
C ASP A 67 4.47 -1.20 9.38
N LEU A 68 4.85 -1.59 8.17
CA LEU A 68 4.05 -2.37 7.24
C LEU A 68 4.40 -3.87 7.35
N PRO A 69 3.41 -4.78 7.29
CA PRO A 69 3.69 -6.22 7.25
C PRO A 69 4.39 -6.62 5.95
N ASP A 70 5.06 -7.78 5.96
CA ASP A 70 5.75 -8.33 4.78
C ASP A 70 4.81 -8.53 3.59
N ILE A 71 3.55 -8.90 3.87
CA ILE A 71 2.47 -9.05 2.90
C ILE A 71 1.38 -8.05 3.23
N LEU A 72 1.17 -7.09 2.33
CA LEU A 72 0.14 -6.08 2.43
C LEU A 72 -1.21 -6.63 1.94
N PRO A 73 -2.20 -6.83 2.82
CA PRO A 73 -3.52 -7.27 2.40
C PRO A 73 -4.21 -6.14 1.63
N THR A 74 -4.76 -6.45 0.45
CA THR A 74 -5.60 -5.51 -0.28
C THR A 74 -7.08 -5.82 -0.06
N HIS A 75 -7.93 -4.83 -0.35
CA HIS A 75 -9.38 -4.94 -0.28
C HIS A 75 -10.01 -4.55 -1.62
N LEU A 76 -11.28 -4.90 -1.79
CA LEU A 76 -12.08 -4.45 -2.92
C LEU A 76 -12.08 -2.90 -2.93
N PRO A 77 -11.80 -2.23 -4.07
CA PRO A 77 -12.06 -0.80 -4.17
C PRO A 77 -13.50 -0.53 -3.81
N SER A 78 -13.73 0.21 -2.73
CA SER A 78 -15.05 0.77 -2.46
C SER A 78 -15.49 1.50 -3.73
N PRO A 79 -16.69 1.22 -4.26
CA PRO A 79 -17.20 1.94 -5.41
C PRO A 79 -17.49 3.37 -4.97
N LEU A 80 -16.47 4.23 -4.98
CA LEU A 80 -16.66 5.67 -4.88
C LEU A 80 -17.32 6.12 -6.18
N GLY A 81 -18.65 6.09 -6.18
CA GLY A 81 -19.47 6.99 -6.99
C GLY A 81 -19.48 6.76 -8.50
N ARG A 82 -19.60 5.52 -9.01
CA ARG A 82 -20.38 5.38 -10.25
C ARG A 82 -21.82 5.65 -9.87
N GLY A 83 -22.21 6.92 -9.97
CA GLY A 83 -23.60 7.33 -9.94
C GLY A 83 -24.38 6.34 -10.80
N ALA A 84 -25.31 5.64 -10.16
CA ALA A 84 -26.44 5.03 -10.83
C ALA A 84 -27.26 6.19 -11.42
N GLY A 85 -26.85 6.66 -12.60
CA GLY A 85 -27.69 7.43 -13.51
C GLY A 85 -28.22 6.46 -14.56
N GLY A 86 -29.03 5.51 -14.12
CA GLY A 86 -29.86 4.71 -15.01
C GLY A 86 -31.12 5.50 -15.36
N GLU A 87 -31.47 5.41 -16.64
CA GLU A 87 -32.84 5.28 -17.16
C GLU A 87 -33.79 6.50 -17.10
N GLY A 88 -34.25 6.88 -18.31
CA GLY A 88 -35.28 7.88 -18.58
C GLY A 88 -35.26 8.32 -20.04
#